data_AF-A0A6M3LDL2-F1
#
_entry.id   AF-A0A6M3LDL2-F1
#
_cell.length_a   1.000
_cell.length_b   1.000
_cell.length_c   1.000
_cell.angle_alpha   90.00
_cell.angle_beta   90.00
_cell.angle_gamma   90.00
#
_symmetry.space_group_name_H-M   'P 1'
#
loop_
_entity.id
_entity.type
_entity.pdbx_description
1 polymer ?
#
loop_
_entity_poly.entity_id
_entity_poly.type
_entity_poly.pdbx_seq_one_letter_code
_entity_poly.pdbx_strand_id
1 'polypeptide(L)' 'MPTQVDTLRKESSPAKVRAAISACIATEIKNGRERDQAIAICYSMARKKTGKAIK' A
#
# COMPACT_ATOMS: atom_id res chain seq x y z
N MET A 1 -10.09 -6.56 6.76
CA MET A 1 -9.22 -5.92 7.77
C MET A 1 -8.73 -4.60 7.21
N PRO A 2 -8.69 -3.50 7.98
CA PRO A 2 -8.10 -2.25 7.51
C PRO A 2 -6.62 -2.47 7.23
N THR A 3 -6.15 -2.05 6.05
CA THR A 3 -4.75 -2.23 5.64
C THR A 3 -3.90 -1.09 6.18
N GLN A 4 -2.58 -1.28 6.34
CA GLN A 4 -1.71 -0.16 6.75
C GLN A 4 -1.69 0.99 5.72
N VAL A 5 -2.06 0.71 4.47
CA VAL A 5 -2.26 1.73 3.44
C VAL A 5 -3.46 2.63 3.79
N ASP A 6 -4.39 2.15 4.63
CA ASP A 6 -5.53 2.94 5.07
C ASP A 6 -5.16 4.10 5.99
N THR A 7 -4.05 3.99 6.71
CA THR A 7 -3.57 5.01 7.65
C THR A 7 -2.63 6.01 6.99
N LEU A 8 -2.30 5.82 5.70
CA LEU A 8 -1.47 6.75 4.96
C LEU A 8 -2.17 8.10 4.75
N ARG A 9 -1.41 9.16 4.98
CA ARG A 9 -1.80 10.56 4.71
C ARG A 9 -0.85 11.19 3.71
N LYS A 10 -1.26 12.27 3.05
CA LYS A 10 -0.44 13.07 2.12
C LYS A 10 0.95 13.44 2.71
N GLU A 11 0.98 13.68 4.01
CA GLU A 11 2.15 14.10 4.79
C GLU A 11 3.06 12.94 5.19
N SER A 12 2.65 11.70 4.95
CA SER A 12 3.44 10.53 5.33
C SER A 12 4.77 10.53 4.60
N SER A 13 5.85 10.33 5.36
CA SER A 13 7.20 10.21 4.82
C SER A 13 7.28 9.05 3.82
N PRO A 14 8.11 9.17 2.77
CA PRO A 14 8.22 8.13 1.74
C PRO A 14 8.61 6.75 2.32
N ALA A 15 9.40 6.71 3.39
CA ALA A 15 9.70 5.47 4.11
C ALA A 15 8.45 4.80 4.71
N LYS A 16 7.54 5.60 5.29
CA LYS A 16 6.29 5.14 5.89
C LYS A 16 5.31 4.63 4.81
N VAL A 17 5.30 5.29 3.65
CA VAL A 17 4.53 4.87 2.48
C VAL A 17 5.00 3.50 1.97
N ARG A 18 6.33 3.30 1.82
CA ARG A 18 6.88 2.00 1.41
C ARG A 18 6.56 0.90 2.41
N ALA A 19 6.75 1.16 3.71
CA ALA A 19 6.44 0.18 4.76
C ALA A 19 4.95 -0.23 4.75
N ALA A 20 4.04 0.73 4.62
CA ALA A 20 2.61 0.46 4.53
C ALA A 20 2.24 -0.35 3.28
N ILE A 21 2.86 -0.06 2.14
CA ILE A 21 2.67 -0.83 0.90
C ILE A 21 3.14 -2.27 1.09
N SER A 22 4.34 -2.48 1.64
CA SER A 22 4.88 -3.82 1.90
C SER A 22 3.98 -4.63 2.83
N ALA A 23 3.45 -4.01 3.89
CA ALA A 23 2.51 -4.67 4.80
C ALA A 23 1.16 -4.99 4.13
N CYS A 24 0.66 -4.11 3.27
CA CYS A 24 -0.53 -4.37 2.47
C CYS A 24 -0.32 -5.54 1.51
N ILE A 25 0.82 -5.59 0.80
CA ILE A 25 1.15 -6.69 -0.11
C ILE A 25 1.17 -8.01 0.66
N ALA A 26 1.85 -8.05 1.82
CA ALA A 26 1.89 -9.25 2.66
C ALA A 26 0.50 -9.71 3.09
N THR A 27 -0.40 -8.77 3.40
CA THR A 27 -1.79 -9.06 3.77
C THR A 27 -2.58 -9.62 2.59
N GLU A 28 -2.46 -9.01 1.41
CA GLU A 28 -3.19 -9.46 0.22
C GLU A 28 -2.69 -10.82 -0.27
N ILE A 29 -1.38 -11.09 -0.20
CA ILE A 29 -0.82 -12.42 -0.47
C ILE A 29 -1.37 -13.44 0.53
N LYS A 30 -1.41 -13.09 1.82
CA LYS A 30 -2.00 -13.96 2.86
C LYS A 30 -3.49 -14.23 2.63
N ASN A 31 -4.20 -13.28 2.02
CA ASN A 31 -5.60 -13.44 1.60
C ASN A 31 -5.77 -14.25 0.32
N GLY A 32 -4.68 -14.79 -0.25
CA GLY A 32 -4.72 -15.65 -1.44
C GLY A 32 -4.66 -14.90 -2.76
N ARG A 33 -4.35 -13.59 -2.77
CA ARG A 33 -4.10 -12.88 -4.03
C ARG A 33 -2.70 -13.20 -4.55
N GLU A 34 -2.57 -13.19 -5.87
CA GLU A 34 -1.26 -13.22 -6.50
C GLU A 34 -0.43 -11.99 -6.14
N ARG A 35 0.88 -12.20 -6.03
CA ARG A 35 1.84 -11.16 -5.61
C ARG A 35 1.77 -9.92 -6.49
N ASP A 36 1.69 -10.08 -7.80
CA ASP A 36 1.62 -8.94 -8.73
C ASP A 36 0.31 -8.18 -8.61
N GLN A 37 -0.80 -8.89 -8.41
CA GLN A 37 -2.10 -8.28 -8.19
C GLN A 37 -2.12 -7.51 -6.86
N ALA A 38 -1.56 -8.09 -5.80
CA ALA A 38 -1.40 -7.45 -4.49
C ALA A 38 -0.56 -6.16 -4.58
N ILE A 39 0.56 -6.20 -5.30
CA ILE A 39 1.42 -5.03 -5.55
C ILE A 39 0.62 -3.93 -6.26
N ALA A 40 -0.04 -4.24 -7.36
CA ALA A 40 -0.80 -3.26 -8.13
C ALA A 40 -1.90 -2.59 -7.29
N ILE A 41 -2.63 -3.37 -6.49
CA ILE A 41 -3.69 -2.87 -5.60
C ILE A 41 -3.11 -1.95 -4.52
N CYS A 42 -2.10 -2.41 -3.79
CA CYS A 42 -1.54 -1.67 -2.67
C CYS A 42 -0.84 -0.38 -3.12
N TYR A 43 -0.15 -0.39 -4.26
CA TYR A 43 0.43 0.83 -4.85
C TYR A 43 -0.67 1.79 -5.33
N SER A 44 -1.74 1.28 -5.95
CA SER A 44 -2.88 2.11 -6.39
C SER A 44 -3.58 2.78 -5.19
N MET A 45 -3.82 2.03 -4.11
CA MET A 45 -4.38 2.56 -2.87
C MET A 45 -3.46 3.61 -2.24
N ALA A 46 -2.16 3.33 -2.16
CA ALA A 46 -1.20 4.26 -1.59
C ALA A 46 -1.10 5.56 -2.41
N ARG A 47 -1.16 5.48 -3.75
CA ARG A 47 -1.23 6.68 -4.62
C ARG A 47 -2.51 7.48 -4.38
N LYS A 48 -3.67 6.81 -4.26
CA LYS A 48 -4.95 7.48 -3.96
C LYS A 48 -4.93 8.20 -2.61
N LYS A 49 -4.36 7.58 -1.56
CA LYS A 49 -4.32 8.16 -0.21
C LYS A 49 -3.27 9.27 -0.06
N THR A 50 -2.09 9.08 -0.65
CA THR A 50 -0.98 10.04 -0.50
C THR A 50 -1.01 11.14 -1.55
N GLY A 51 -1.72 10.95 -2.67
CA GLY A 51 -1.72 11.88 -3.80
C GLY A 51 -0.34 12.09 -4.43
N LYS A 52 0.66 11.29 -4.04
CA LYS A 52 2.03 11.37 -4.52
C LYS A 52 2.24 10.29 -5.55
N ALA A 53 2.92 10.63 -6.64
CA ALA A 53 3.43 9.64 -7.57
C ALA A 53 4.48 8.79 -6.83
N ILE A 54 4.06 7.62 -6.34
CA ILE A 54 4.98 6.62 -5.81
C ILE A 54 5.67 6.04 -7.04
N LYS A 55 6.88 6.53 -7.31
CA LYS A 55 7.73 6.17 -8.44
C LYS A 55 8.79 5.16 -7.98
#